data_AF-A0A060YK11-F1
#
_entry.id   AF-A0A060YK11-F1
#
_cell.length_a   1.000
_cell.length_b   1.000
_cell.length_c   1.000
_cell.angle_alpha   90.00
_cell.angle_beta   90.00
_cell.angle_gamma   90.00
#
_symmetry.space_group_name_H-M   'P 1'
#
loop_
_entity.id
_entity.type
_entity.pdbx_description
1 polymer ?
#
loop_
_entity_poly.entity_id
_entity_poly.type
_entity_poly.pdbx_seq_one_letter_code
_entity_poly.pdbx_strand_id
1 'polypeptide(L)'
;MRMIQILIYSLSFSLFLSLPSLPLGGVCIAQSLKIPREPKPGEFDKIIMRLLETSNARAVIMFANEDDIRRILNAAKHNNQTGHFLWVGSDSWGSKISPVIGQERVAEGAVTILPKRASVDAFDRYFRSRSLSNNRRNVWFAEFWEENFGCKLGMHGKRPGSPKKCTGKILWHWSTGEWVLAQYSGEGWVV
;
A
#
# COMPACT_ATOMS: atom_id res chain seq x y z
N MET A 1 7.30 10.12 -32.53
CA MET A 1 6.33 9.28 -31.81
C MET A 1 6.91 9.00 -30.42
N ARG A 2 6.24 9.39 -29.33
CA ARG A 2 6.76 9.20 -27.96
C ARG A 2 6.16 7.92 -27.37
N MET A 3 6.82 6.78 -27.59
CA MET A 3 6.48 5.51 -26.93
C MET A 3 6.95 5.58 -25.47
N ILE A 4 6.08 5.92 -24.52
CA ILE A 4 6.52 6.10 -23.12
C ILE A 4 5.54 5.46 -22.15
N GLN A 5 5.00 4.27 -22.43
CA GLN A 5 4.18 3.63 -21.41
C GLN A 5 4.27 2.10 -21.43
N ILE A 6 4.77 1.52 -20.34
CA ILE A 6 4.66 0.09 -20.05
C ILE A 6 3.61 -0.09 -18.96
N LEU A 7 2.74 -1.08 -19.12
CA LEU A 7 1.66 -1.34 -18.18
C LEU A 7 1.92 -2.65 -17.43
N ILE A 8 1.79 -2.62 -16.11
CA ILE A 8 1.78 -3.80 -15.25
C ILE A 8 0.42 -3.88 -14.56
N TYR A 9 -0.22 -5.05 -14.62
CA TYR A 9 -1.54 -5.25 -14.02
C TYR A 9 -1.69 -6.63 -13.37
N SER A 10 -2.46 -6.68 -12.28
CA SER A 10 -2.86 -7.95 -11.67
C SER A 10 -4.03 -8.58 -12.41
N LEU A 11 -4.23 -9.89 -12.24
CA LEU A 11 -5.26 -10.66 -12.95
C LEU A 11 -6.67 -10.06 -12.84
N SER A 12 -7.02 -9.46 -11.70
CA SER A 12 -8.33 -8.83 -11.48
C SER A 12 -8.59 -7.62 -12.39
N PHE A 13 -7.55 -7.00 -12.93
CA PHE A 13 -7.63 -5.82 -13.80
C PHE A 13 -7.51 -6.16 -15.30
N SER A 14 -7.40 -7.43 -15.67
CA SER A 14 -7.22 -7.87 -17.06
C SER A 14 -8.38 -7.46 -17.98
N LEU A 15 -9.58 -7.24 -17.43
CA LEU A 15 -10.79 -6.85 -18.17
C LEU A 15 -10.73 -5.42 -18.72
N PHE A 16 -9.87 -4.55 -18.18
CA PHE A 16 -9.73 -3.17 -18.66
C PHE A 16 -8.85 -3.03 -19.91
N LEU A 17 -8.14 -4.10 -20.31
CA LEU A 17 -7.12 -4.05 -21.36
C LEU A 17 -7.51 -4.68 -22.69
N SER A 18 -8.72 -5.23 -22.79
CA SER A 18 -9.26 -5.78 -24.04
C SER A 18 -9.83 -4.72 -24.99
N LEU A 19 -9.74 -3.43 -24.66
CA LEU A 19 -10.07 -2.35 -25.59
C LEU A 19 -8.83 -2.01 -26.44
N PRO A 20 -8.89 -2.11 -27.78
CA PRO A 20 -7.80 -1.63 -28.63
C PRO A 20 -7.59 -0.16 -28.32
N SER A 21 -6.38 0.18 -27.86
CA SER A 21 -5.99 1.54 -27.56
C SER A 21 -6.04 2.37 -28.85
N LEU A 22 -7.13 3.09 -29.07
CA LEU A 22 -7.07 4.28 -29.91
C LEU A 22 -6.04 5.22 -29.27
N PRO A 23 -5.14 5.84 -30.06
CA PRO A 23 -4.17 6.80 -29.56
C PRO A 23 -4.89 8.10 -29.20
N LEU A 24 -5.70 8.08 -28.14
CA LEU A 24 -6.23 9.29 -27.53
C LEU A 24 -5.06 9.99 -26.85
N GLY A 25 -4.48 10.97 -27.53
CA GLY A 25 -3.43 11.85 -26.99
C GLY A 25 -1.98 11.52 -27.37
N GLY A 26 -1.74 10.67 -28.38
CA GLY A 26 -0.37 10.44 -28.90
C GLY A 26 0.56 9.63 -27.98
N VAL A 27 -0.03 8.89 -27.04
CA VAL A 27 0.68 7.98 -26.13
C VAL A 27 0.51 6.54 -26.63
N CYS A 28 1.60 5.76 -26.60
CA CYS A 28 1.60 4.36 -27.01
C CYS A 28 2.00 3.46 -25.84
N ILE A 29 1.34 2.30 -25.74
CA ILE A 29 1.72 1.23 -24.82
C ILE A 29 2.77 0.38 -25.50
N ALA A 30 3.99 0.38 -24.97
CA ALA A 30 5.11 -0.37 -25.53
C ALA A 30 5.05 -1.86 -25.15
N GLN A 31 4.61 -2.15 -23.92
CA GLN A 31 4.44 -3.51 -23.43
C GLN A 31 3.35 -3.56 -22.36
N SER A 32 2.66 -4.69 -22.27
CA SER A 32 1.69 -5.00 -21.22
C SER A 32 2.10 -6.29 -20.52
N LEU A 33 2.44 -6.19 -19.23
CA LEU A 33 2.90 -7.30 -18.41
C LEU A 33 1.85 -7.65 -17.35
N LYS A 34 1.53 -8.93 -17.28
CA LYS A 34 0.52 -9.46 -16.36
C LYS A 34 1.20 -10.13 -15.16
N ILE A 35 0.75 -9.78 -13.95
CA ILE A 35 1.17 -10.44 -12.72
C ILE A 35 0.30 -11.70 -12.52
N PRO A 36 0.90 -12.91 -12.39
CA PRO A 36 0.17 -14.14 -12.06
C PRO A 36 -0.55 -14.04 -10.71
N ARG A 37 -1.62 -14.81 -10.51
CA ARG A 37 -2.40 -14.79 -9.26
C ARG A 37 -1.58 -15.33 -8.09
N GLU A 38 -0.74 -16.30 -8.40
CA GLU A 38 0.19 -16.94 -7.48
C GLU A 38 1.59 -16.88 -8.10
N PRO A 39 2.30 -15.75 -7.95
CA PRO A 39 3.64 -15.59 -8.49
C PRO A 39 4.60 -16.58 -7.83
N LYS A 40 5.29 -17.38 -8.66
CA LYS A 40 6.39 -18.24 -8.19
C LYS A 40 7.60 -17.38 -7.77
N PRO A 41 8.53 -17.92 -6.96
CA PRO A 41 9.80 -17.24 -6.70
C PRO A 41 10.50 -16.83 -8.01
N GLY A 42 10.99 -15.60 -8.07
CA GLY A 42 11.66 -15.03 -9.25
C GLY A 42 10.75 -14.50 -10.36
N GLU A 43 9.41 -14.62 -10.26
CA GLU A 43 8.52 -14.05 -11.28
C GLU A 43 8.59 -12.52 -11.36
N PHE A 44 8.78 -11.84 -10.22
CA PHE A 44 8.95 -10.39 -10.19
C PHE A 44 10.27 -9.94 -10.83
N ASP A 45 11.35 -10.68 -10.64
CA ASP A 45 12.62 -10.42 -11.33
C ASP A 45 12.47 -10.57 -12.86
N LYS A 46 11.73 -11.59 -13.32
CA LYS A 46 11.41 -11.74 -14.75
C LYS A 46 10.61 -10.57 -15.29
N ILE A 47 9.67 -10.01 -14.51
CA ILE A 47 8.95 -8.79 -14.89
C ILE A 47 9.94 -7.64 -15.09
N ILE A 48 10.85 -7.41 -14.14
CA ILE A 48 11.87 -6.35 -14.28
C ILE A 48 12.74 -6.57 -15.51
N MET A 49 13.20 -7.79 -15.77
CA MET A 49 14.00 -8.09 -16.96
C MET A 49 13.23 -7.80 -18.26
N ARG A 50 11.93 -8.14 -18.33
CA ARG A 50 11.09 -7.81 -19.48
C ARG A 50 10.90 -6.30 -19.67
N LEU A 51 10.79 -5.53 -18.59
CA LEU A 51 10.75 -4.07 -18.68
C LEU A 51 12.03 -3.51 -19.33
N LEU A 52 13.19 -4.09 -18.97
CA LEU A 52 14.50 -3.67 -19.50
C LEU A 52 14.70 -3.99 -20.99
N GLU A 53 13.96 -4.96 -21.54
CA GLU A 53 13.94 -5.23 -22.99
C GLU A 53 13.44 -4.02 -23.80
N THR A 54 12.68 -3.12 -23.17
CA THR A 54 12.11 -1.92 -23.80
C THR A 54 12.78 -0.65 -23.27
N SER A 55 14.08 -0.50 -23.50
CA SER A 55 14.90 0.61 -22.97
C SER A 55 14.42 2.02 -23.33
N ASN A 56 13.66 2.17 -24.42
CA ASN A 56 13.07 3.44 -24.85
C ASN A 56 11.89 3.90 -23.97
N ALA A 57 11.29 2.99 -23.19
CA ALA A 57 10.14 3.27 -22.34
C ALA A 57 10.53 3.18 -20.85
N ARG A 58 10.75 4.33 -20.22
CA ARG A 58 11.12 4.41 -18.81
C ARG A 58 9.92 4.50 -17.85
N ALA A 59 8.77 4.95 -18.34
CA ALA A 59 7.58 5.09 -17.50
C ALA A 59 6.78 3.79 -17.43
N VAL A 60 6.48 3.38 -16.20
CA VAL A 60 5.77 2.13 -15.89
C VAL A 60 4.51 2.48 -15.11
N ILE A 61 3.33 2.24 -15.70
CA ILE A 61 2.06 2.33 -14.97
C ILE A 61 1.79 0.99 -14.29
N MET A 62 1.49 1.04 -12.99
CA MET A 62 1.15 -0.13 -12.18
C MET A 62 -0.29 -0.06 -11.69
N PHE A 63 -1.11 -1.01 -12.16
CA PHE A 63 -2.42 -1.34 -11.63
C PHE A 63 -2.34 -2.66 -10.87
N ALA A 64 -1.73 -2.61 -9.69
CA ALA A 64 -1.45 -3.76 -8.87
C ALA A 64 -1.88 -3.52 -7.42
N ASN A 65 -2.05 -4.60 -6.66
CA ASN A 65 -2.30 -4.49 -5.23
C ASN A 65 -1.02 -4.09 -4.48
N GLU A 66 -1.18 -3.77 -3.20
CA GLU A 66 -0.10 -3.32 -2.30
C GLU A 66 1.09 -4.29 -2.26
N ASP A 67 0.83 -5.59 -2.11
CA ASP A 67 1.85 -6.64 -2.01
C ASP A 67 2.66 -6.80 -3.30
N ASP A 68 1.97 -6.79 -4.45
CA ASP A 68 2.58 -6.91 -5.77
C ASP A 68 3.47 -5.69 -6.06
N ILE A 69 3.00 -4.47 -5.76
CA ILE A 69 3.81 -3.26 -5.89
C ILE A 69 5.06 -3.36 -5.02
N ARG A 70 4.90 -3.80 -3.76
CA ARG A 70 6.02 -3.99 -2.84
C ARG A 70 7.06 -4.95 -3.43
N ARG A 71 6.61 -6.08 -3.99
CA ARG A 71 7.49 -7.10 -4.57
C ARG A 71 8.16 -6.64 -5.86
N ILE A 72 7.47 -5.86 -6.71
CA ILE A 72 8.05 -5.25 -7.92
C ILE A 72 9.16 -4.25 -7.55
N LEU A 73 8.89 -3.34 -6.62
CA LEU A 73 9.90 -2.36 -6.18
C LEU A 73 11.11 -3.06 -5.55
N ASN A 74 10.88 -4.11 -4.76
CA ASN A 74 11.96 -4.92 -4.21
C ASN A 74 12.76 -5.66 -5.28
N ALA A 75 12.10 -6.21 -6.31
CA ALA A 75 12.80 -6.84 -7.45
C ALA A 75 13.61 -5.80 -8.25
N ALA A 76 13.08 -4.60 -8.48
CA ALA A 76 13.84 -3.52 -9.12
C ALA A 76 15.07 -3.11 -8.28
N LYS A 77 14.93 -3.06 -6.95
CA LYS A 77 16.06 -2.86 -6.02
C LYS A 77 17.11 -3.96 -6.16
N HIS A 78 16.68 -5.23 -6.12
CA HIS A 78 17.55 -6.40 -6.22
C HIS A 78 18.34 -6.40 -7.53
N ASN A 79 17.69 -6.01 -8.63
CA ASN A 79 18.31 -5.96 -9.95
C ASN A 79 19.06 -4.64 -10.24
N ASN A 80 19.37 -3.85 -9.21
CA ASN A 80 20.10 -2.57 -9.30
C ASN A 80 19.46 -1.53 -10.24
N GLN A 81 18.13 -1.52 -10.37
CA GLN A 81 17.38 -0.60 -11.24
C GLN A 81 16.83 0.62 -10.49
N THR A 82 17.50 1.02 -9.40
CA THR A 82 17.14 2.23 -8.65
C THR A 82 17.31 3.47 -9.53
N GLY A 83 16.28 4.30 -9.64
CA GLY A 83 16.29 5.52 -10.47
C GLY A 83 16.17 5.29 -11.99
N HIS A 84 16.08 4.03 -12.44
CA HIS A 84 15.95 3.73 -13.86
C HIS A 84 14.52 4.01 -14.37
N PHE A 85 13.52 3.44 -13.68
CA PHE A 85 12.10 3.56 -14.03
C PHE A 85 11.43 4.77 -13.39
N LEU A 86 10.44 5.32 -14.08
CA LEU A 86 9.50 6.31 -13.54
C LEU A 86 8.18 5.61 -13.25
N TRP A 87 7.82 5.52 -11.98
CA TRP A 87 6.64 4.76 -11.58
C TRP A 87 5.39 5.63 -11.56
N VAL A 88 4.31 5.11 -12.14
CA VAL A 88 2.96 5.68 -12.05
C VAL A 88 2.05 4.67 -11.38
N GLY A 89 1.56 4.95 -10.18
CA GLY A 89 0.73 4.03 -9.40
C GLY A 89 -0.74 4.43 -9.30
N SER A 90 -1.61 3.44 -9.15
CA SER A 90 -2.99 3.66 -8.69
C SER A 90 -3.08 4.07 -7.21
N ASP A 91 -4.30 4.23 -6.70
CA ASP A 91 -4.61 4.56 -5.31
C ASP A 91 -4.20 3.47 -4.30
N SER A 92 -4.01 2.24 -4.79
CA SER A 92 -3.41 1.13 -4.04
C SER A 92 -1.99 1.39 -3.55
N TRP A 93 -1.28 2.34 -4.17
CA TRP A 93 -0.02 2.90 -3.67
C TRP A 93 -0.25 4.25 -3.01
N GLY A 94 -0.85 5.22 -3.71
CA GLY A 94 -0.89 6.62 -3.27
C GLY A 94 -1.56 6.88 -1.92
N SER A 95 -2.36 5.93 -1.42
CA SER A 95 -3.00 6.00 -0.11
C SER A 95 -2.31 5.25 1.03
N LYS A 96 -1.17 4.59 0.76
CA LYS A 96 -0.52 3.66 1.70
C LYS A 96 1.00 3.77 1.64
N ILE A 97 1.64 3.74 2.80
CA ILE A 97 3.10 3.78 2.90
C ILE A 97 3.74 2.38 2.73
N SER A 98 3.00 1.32 3.03
CA SER A 98 3.48 -0.06 3.06
C SER A 98 4.13 -0.60 1.78
N PRO A 99 3.74 -0.23 0.54
CA PRO A 99 4.48 -0.64 -0.65
C PRO A 99 5.89 -0.06 -0.72
N VAL A 100 6.20 1.02 0.01
CA VAL A 100 7.43 1.80 -0.14
C VAL A 100 8.42 1.58 1.00
N ILE A 101 7.96 1.15 2.18
CA ILE A 101 8.82 0.93 3.35
C ILE A 101 9.97 -0.04 3.02
N GLY A 102 11.21 0.42 3.18
CA GLY A 102 12.46 -0.32 2.93
C GLY A 102 12.97 -0.26 1.48
N GLN A 103 12.27 0.46 0.61
CA GLN A 103 12.53 0.57 -0.83
C GLN A 103 12.23 1.99 -1.36
N GLU A 104 12.38 2.98 -0.48
CA GLU A 104 12.10 4.40 -0.69
C GLU A 104 12.88 4.94 -1.89
N ARG A 105 14.18 4.59 -2.00
CA ARG A 105 15.04 5.05 -3.11
C ARG A 105 14.58 4.56 -4.47
N VAL A 106 13.95 3.39 -4.55
CA VAL A 106 13.43 2.85 -5.82
C VAL A 106 12.11 3.54 -6.19
N ALA A 107 11.33 3.88 -5.18
CA ALA A 107 10.05 4.59 -5.30
C ALA A 107 10.20 6.11 -5.50
N GLU A 108 11.41 6.65 -5.40
CA GLU A 108 11.66 8.08 -5.50
C GLU A 108 11.18 8.65 -6.85
N GLY A 109 10.44 9.76 -6.80
CA GLY A 109 9.86 10.38 -7.99
C GLY A 109 8.60 9.70 -8.54
N ALA A 110 8.07 8.68 -7.86
CA ALA A 110 6.82 8.05 -8.26
C ALA A 110 5.63 9.02 -8.20
N VAL A 111 4.77 8.95 -9.21
CA VAL A 111 3.50 9.69 -9.26
C VAL A 111 2.37 8.71 -8.97
N THR A 112 1.49 9.06 -8.04
CA THR A 112 0.33 8.22 -7.72
C THR A 112 -0.95 9.03 -7.81
N ILE A 113 -2.05 8.33 -8.09
CA ILE A 113 -3.38 8.92 -7.95
C ILE A 113 -3.91 8.66 -6.56
N LEU A 114 -4.52 9.67 -5.96
CA LEU A 114 -5.25 9.55 -4.71
C LEU A 114 -6.62 10.21 -4.92
N PRO A 115 -7.72 9.43 -4.89
CA PRO A 115 -9.05 10.00 -4.95
C PRO A 115 -9.23 11.00 -3.81
N LYS A 116 -9.90 12.12 -4.08
CA LYS A 116 -10.26 13.08 -3.04
C LYS A 116 -11.14 12.38 -2.01
N ARG A 117 -10.70 12.36 -0.76
CA ARG A 117 -11.46 11.85 0.38
C ARG A 117 -11.99 13.03 1.19
N ALA A 118 -13.10 12.81 1.86
CA ALA A 118 -13.67 13.73 2.83
C ALA A 118 -13.95 12.95 4.11
N SER A 119 -13.61 13.55 5.25
CA SER A 119 -14.01 13.01 6.54
C SER A 119 -15.53 13.00 6.67
N VAL A 120 -16.05 12.01 7.40
CA VAL A 120 -17.47 11.93 7.73
C VAL A 120 -17.58 12.09 9.23
N ASP A 121 -17.82 13.31 9.69
CA ASP A 121 -17.81 13.66 11.13
C ASP A 121 -18.68 12.75 11.99
N ALA A 122 -19.83 12.32 11.46
CA ALA A 122 -20.73 11.40 12.15
C ALA A 122 -20.09 10.02 12.37
N PHE A 123 -19.36 9.52 11.37
CA PHE A 123 -18.61 8.27 11.46
C PHE A 123 -17.46 8.41 12.46
N ASP A 124 -16.73 9.53 12.42
CA ASP A 124 -15.64 9.80 13.36
C ASP A 124 -16.16 9.85 14.80
N ARG A 125 -17.29 10.51 15.06
CA ARG A 125 -17.91 10.51 16.40
C ARG A 125 -18.32 9.11 16.83
N TYR A 126 -18.97 8.36 15.94
CA TYR A 126 -19.39 6.99 16.21
C TYR A 126 -18.20 6.09 16.54
N PHE A 127 -17.15 6.12 15.73
CA PHE A 127 -16.00 5.24 15.84
C PHE A 127 -15.12 5.61 17.05
N ARG A 128 -14.92 6.92 17.30
CA ARG A 128 -14.22 7.42 18.51
C ARG A 128 -14.91 7.06 19.81
N SER A 129 -16.23 6.96 19.82
CA SER A 129 -16.98 6.55 21.01
C SER A 129 -16.85 5.05 21.32
N ARG A 130 -16.26 4.23 20.44
CA ARG A 130 -16.13 2.78 20.65
C ARG A 130 -14.96 2.46 21.59
N SER A 131 -15.23 1.56 22.52
CA SER A 131 -14.27 0.98 23.45
C SER A 131 -14.48 -0.53 23.53
N LEU A 132 -13.49 -1.23 24.05
CA LEU A 132 -13.58 -2.68 24.29
C LEU A 132 -14.74 -3.04 25.23
N SER A 133 -15.17 -2.12 26.11
CA SER A 133 -16.28 -2.35 27.02
C SER A 133 -17.65 -2.16 26.36
N ASN A 134 -17.78 -1.25 25.39
CA ASN A 134 -19.07 -0.84 24.82
C ASN A 134 -19.33 -1.36 23.40
N ASN A 135 -18.36 -2.03 22.77
CA ASN A 135 -18.48 -2.57 21.42
C ASN A 135 -18.47 -4.10 21.39
N ARG A 136 -19.50 -4.72 21.99
CA ARG A 136 -19.65 -6.20 22.00
C ARG A 136 -20.17 -6.79 20.69
N ARG A 137 -20.69 -5.95 19.79
CA ARG A 137 -21.28 -6.39 18.51
C ARG A 137 -20.22 -6.83 17.49
N ASN A 138 -19.07 -6.16 17.49
CA ASN A 138 -17.98 -6.49 16.56
C ASN A 138 -17.01 -7.46 17.25
N VAL A 139 -17.08 -8.73 16.85
CA VAL A 139 -16.24 -9.80 17.42
C VAL A 139 -14.76 -9.63 17.13
N TRP A 140 -14.40 -8.92 16.04
CA TRP A 140 -13.01 -8.62 15.67
C TRP A 140 -12.44 -7.40 16.40
N PHE A 141 -13.26 -6.68 17.18
CA PHE A 141 -12.81 -5.43 17.82
C PHE A 141 -11.75 -5.67 18.90
N ALA A 142 -11.78 -6.84 19.55
CA ALA A 142 -10.76 -7.26 20.49
C ALA A 142 -9.41 -7.52 19.78
N GLU A 143 -9.44 -8.28 18.69
CA GLU A 143 -8.26 -8.64 17.90
C GLU A 143 -7.61 -7.41 17.26
N PHE A 144 -8.41 -6.54 16.63
CA PHE A 144 -7.97 -5.23 16.12
C PHE A 144 -7.20 -4.45 17.18
N TRP A 145 -7.68 -4.46 18.43
CA TRP A 145 -7.04 -3.71 19.50
C TRP A 145 -5.68 -4.28 19.89
N GLU A 146 -5.57 -5.61 19.95
CA GLU A 146 -4.31 -6.27 20.29
C GLU A 146 -3.24 -6.04 19.22
N GLU A 147 -3.64 -6.13 17.95
CA GLU A 147 -2.75 -5.95 16.79
C GLU A 147 -2.29 -4.50 16.65
N ASN A 148 -3.24 -3.54 16.64
CA ASN A 148 -2.91 -2.13 16.42
C ASN A 148 -2.23 -1.45 17.62
N PHE A 149 -2.38 -1.95 18.84
CA PHE A 149 -1.76 -1.34 20.03
C PHE A 149 -0.66 -2.20 20.66
N GLY A 150 -0.33 -3.35 20.06
CA GLY A 150 0.71 -4.26 20.56
C GLY A 150 0.48 -4.69 22.02
N CYS A 151 -0.78 -4.92 22.38
CA CYS A 151 -1.21 -5.18 23.76
C CYS A 151 -2.03 -6.47 23.84
N LYS A 152 -2.23 -6.99 25.05
CA LYS A 152 -3.07 -8.18 25.28
C LYS A 152 -4.22 -7.91 26.25
N LEU A 153 -5.39 -8.43 25.91
CA LEU A 153 -6.61 -8.40 26.71
C LEU A 153 -6.61 -9.55 27.72
N GLY A 154 -7.13 -9.31 28.93
CA GLY A 154 -7.29 -10.36 29.95
C GLY A 154 -6.01 -10.82 30.68
N MET A 155 -4.87 -10.13 30.53
CA MET A 155 -3.67 -10.49 31.31
C MET A 155 -3.85 -10.26 32.82
N HIS A 156 -3.76 -11.35 33.59
CA HIS A 156 -3.56 -11.36 35.04
C HIS A 156 -2.11 -11.75 35.33
N GLY A 157 -1.32 -10.79 35.86
CA GLY A 157 0.04 -11.03 36.35
C GLY A 157 1.12 -10.31 35.55
N LYS A 158 2.07 -9.68 36.27
CA LYS A 158 3.27 -9.05 35.72
C LYS A 158 4.39 -10.09 35.63
N ARG A 159 4.56 -10.74 34.47
CA ARG A 159 5.79 -11.50 34.19
C ARG A 159 6.77 -10.61 33.42
N PRO A 160 8.07 -10.61 33.73
CA PRO A 160 9.05 -9.90 32.90
C PRO A 160 9.00 -10.43 31.47
N GLY A 161 8.79 -9.55 30.48
CA GLY A 161 8.65 -9.91 29.06
C GLY A 161 7.22 -10.12 28.55
N SER A 162 6.18 -9.93 29.39
CA SER A 162 4.80 -10.04 28.92
C SER A 162 4.33 -8.79 28.14
N PRO A 163 3.46 -8.95 27.12
CA PRO A 163 2.85 -7.82 26.40
C PRO A 163 2.16 -6.82 27.33
N LYS A 164 2.15 -5.54 26.93
CA LYS A 164 1.48 -4.49 27.71
C LYS A 164 -0.02 -4.78 27.81
N LYS A 165 -0.64 -4.42 28.93
CA LYS A 165 -2.10 -4.50 29.09
C LYS A 165 -2.78 -3.41 28.27
N CYS A 166 -3.81 -3.77 27.50
CA CYS A 166 -4.57 -2.80 26.73
C CYS A 166 -5.30 -1.79 27.65
N THR A 167 -5.21 -0.50 27.31
CA THR A 167 -5.84 0.59 28.08
C THR A 167 -7.35 0.70 27.86
N GLY A 168 -7.87 0.13 26.77
CA GLY A 168 -9.30 0.16 26.43
C GLY A 168 -9.80 1.51 25.88
N LYS A 169 -8.91 2.47 25.62
CA LYS A 169 -9.22 3.78 25.03
C LYS A 169 -8.44 3.99 23.74
N ILE A 170 -9.14 4.36 22.67
CA ILE A 170 -8.48 4.68 21.40
C ILE A 170 -7.78 6.03 21.57
N LEU A 171 -6.50 6.10 21.23
CA LEU A 171 -5.75 7.34 21.17
C LEU A 171 -5.85 7.88 19.75
N TRP A 172 -6.40 9.09 19.62
CA TRP A 172 -6.54 9.79 18.36
C TRP A 172 -5.58 10.97 18.33
N HIS A 173 -4.87 11.13 17.23
CA HIS A 173 -4.03 12.29 16.98
C HIS A 173 -4.65 13.12 15.86
N TRP A 174 -4.62 14.44 16.01
CA TRP A 174 -5.04 15.34 14.95
C TRP A 174 -3.85 15.64 14.05
N SER A 175 -3.90 15.18 12.80
CA SER A 175 -2.85 15.40 11.81
C SER A 175 -3.45 15.89 10.51
N THR A 176 -2.85 16.95 9.93
CA THR A 176 -3.21 17.48 8.60
C THR A 176 -4.72 17.68 8.36
N GLY A 177 -5.48 18.08 9.38
CA GLY A 177 -6.91 18.37 9.26
C GLY A 177 -7.85 17.18 9.46
N GLU A 178 -7.34 16.01 9.84
CA GLU A 178 -8.14 14.80 10.10
C GLU A 178 -7.73 14.11 11.41
N TRP A 179 -8.64 13.30 11.97
CA TRP A 179 -8.35 12.45 13.12
C TRP A 179 -7.77 11.12 12.66
N VAL A 180 -6.52 10.82 13.04
CA VAL A 180 -5.84 9.56 12.74
C VAL A 180 -5.69 8.71 13.99
N LEU A 181 -5.73 7.38 13.82
CA LEU A 181 -5.43 6.43 14.89
C LEU A 181 -3.96 6.62 15.27
N ALA A 182 -3.69 6.95 16.53
CA ALA A 182 -2.33 7.16 17.01
C ALA A 182 -1.81 5.87 17.64
N GLN A 183 -0.79 5.27 17.04
CA GLN A 183 -0.08 4.14 17.64
C GLN A 183 1.18 4.65 18.35
N TYR A 184 1.28 4.47 19.67
CA TYR A 184 2.47 4.87 20.44
C TYR A 184 3.54 3.77 20.33
N SER A 185 4.60 4.00 19.56
CA SER A 185 5.67 3.01 19.31
C SER A 185 6.72 2.92 20.44
N GLY A 186 6.56 3.65 21.54
CA GLY A 186 7.57 3.74 22.60
C GLY A 186 8.65 4.79 22.34
N GLU A 187 8.85 5.18 21.08
CA GLU A 187 9.79 6.24 20.65
C GLU A 187 9.06 7.45 20.03
N GLY A 188 7.73 7.37 19.87
CA GLY A 188 6.90 8.45 19.35
C GLY A 188 5.50 7.99 18.95
N TRP A 189 4.70 8.91 18.41
CA TRP A 189 3.42 8.61 17.78
C TRP A 189 3.66 8.25 16.30
N VAL A 190 3.23 7.07 15.90
CA VAL A 190 3.22 6.64 14.50
C VAL A 190 1.80 6.85 13.96
N VAL A 191 1.72 7.54 12.83
CA VAL A 191 0.49 7.78 12.05
C VAL A 191 0.24 6.61 11.12
#